data_AF-A0A8E0IV79-F1
#
_entry.id   AF-A0A8E0IV79-F1
#
_cell.length_a   1.000
_cell.length_b   1.000
_cell.length_c   1.000
_cell.angle_alpha   90.00
_cell.angle_beta   90.00
_cell.angle_gamma   90.00
#
_symmetry.space_group_name_H-M   'P 1'
#
loop_
_entity.id
_entity.type
_entity.pdbx_description
1 polymer ?
#
loop_
_entity_poly.entity_id
_entity_poly.type
_entity_poly.pdbx_seq_one_letter_code
_entity_poly.pdbx_strand_id
1 'polypeptide(L)'
;MSKSAKQIADELSISRQRVQQIIRQLPASKRPQKASGRYAINAISEDAIKSVFYGNPANQSKEQGNASSVKKRQEDATESESHSETADPSAVISVLKEQLKASTSQLSAKDEQIKELHRLLDQSQQLQLMAEHKLKQLEAPKNELESAAEPTADKIHTRSPEAPRAAESAPEQRLSFWRRLFGRQK
;
A
#
# COMPACT_ATOMS: atom_id res chain seq x y z
N MET A 1 13.34 4.50 40.12
CA MET A 1 14.00 5.07 38.92
C MET A 1 12.96 5.89 38.15
N SER A 2 13.25 7.15 37.82
CA SER A 2 12.34 7.98 37.00
C SER A 2 12.80 7.96 35.54
N LYS A 3 11.88 7.73 34.61
CA LYS A 3 12.17 7.75 33.17
C LYS A 3 12.08 9.19 32.66
N SER A 4 12.80 9.48 31.58
CA SER A 4 12.66 10.75 30.86
C SER A 4 11.63 10.64 29.73
N ALA A 5 11.02 11.77 29.35
CA ALA A 5 10.11 11.82 28.19
C ALA A 5 10.72 11.28 26.90
N LYS A 6 12.05 11.31 26.76
CA LYS A 6 12.77 10.69 25.62
C LYS A 6 12.67 9.16 25.65
N GLN A 7 12.94 8.54 26.80
CA GLN A 7 12.89 7.07 26.93
C GLN A 7 11.49 6.53 26.66
N ILE A 8 10.45 7.24 27.12
CA ILE A 8 9.05 6.85 26.84
C ILE A 8 8.69 7.05 25.36
N ALA A 9 9.25 8.09 24.74
CA ALA A 9 9.07 8.32 23.31
C ALA A 9 9.68 7.17 22.48
N ASP A 10 10.88 6.73 22.85
CA ASP A 10 11.58 5.61 22.22
C ASP A 10 10.83 4.28 22.47
N GLU A 11 10.33 4.04 23.69
CA GLU A 11 9.53 2.85 24.05
C GLU A 11 8.20 2.77 23.28
N LEU A 12 7.54 3.91 23.07
CA LEU A 12 6.25 4.00 22.38
C LEU A 12 6.40 4.31 20.87
N SER A 13 7.62 4.39 20.34
CA SER A 13 7.90 4.76 18.94
C SER A 13 7.19 6.05 18.50
N ILE A 14 7.12 7.04 19.38
CA ILE A 14 6.49 8.36 19.13
C ILE A 14 7.48 9.49 19.31
N SER A 15 7.13 10.69 18.82
CA SER A 15 7.98 11.86 19.04
C SER A 15 7.96 12.30 20.50
N ARG A 16 9.09 12.82 21.00
CA ARG A 16 9.20 13.43 22.33
C ARG A 16 8.14 14.52 22.57
N GLN A 17 7.80 15.28 21.51
CA GLN A 17 6.77 16.30 21.56
C GLN A 17 5.37 15.70 21.74
N ARG A 18 5.09 14.54 21.14
CA ARG A 18 3.83 13.82 21.35
C ARG A 18 3.67 13.37 22.79
N VAL A 19 4.72 12.85 23.42
CA VAL A 19 4.71 12.53 24.86
C VAL A 19 4.39 13.76 25.70
N GLN A 20 4.99 14.92 25.39
CA GLN A 20 4.69 16.18 26.09
C GLN A 20 3.25 16.66 25.90
N GLN A 21 2.68 16.47 24.71
CA GLN A 21 1.30 16.79 24.45
C GLN A 21 0.36 15.89 25.28
N ILE A 22 0.64 14.60 25.35
CA ILE A 22 -0.12 13.65 26.19
C ILE A 22 -0.03 14.08 27.65
N ILE A 23 1.16 14.43 28.14
CA ILE A 23 1.35 14.94 29.51
C ILE A 23 0.48 16.17 29.81
N ARG A 24 0.28 17.08 28.84
CA ARG A 24 -0.61 18.25 29.00
C ARG A 24 -2.09 17.85 29.08
N GLN A 25 -2.48 16.78 28.40
CA GLN A 25 -3.85 16.25 28.40
C GLN A 25 -4.19 15.45 29.67
N LEU A 26 -3.19 14.98 30.40
CA LEU A 26 -3.40 14.27 31.66
C LEU A 26 -4.02 15.18 32.75
N PRO A 27 -4.85 14.63 33.65
CA PRO A 27 -5.35 15.36 34.81
C PRO A 27 -4.22 15.68 35.79
N ALA A 28 -4.36 16.77 36.55
CA ALA A 28 -3.30 17.29 37.42
C ALA A 28 -2.73 16.25 38.41
N SER A 29 -3.54 15.30 38.88
CA SER A 29 -3.09 14.25 39.82
C SER A 29 -2.12 13.24 39.22
N LYS A 30 -2.13 13.05 37.88
CA LYS A 30 -1.30 12.07 37.17
C LYS A 30 -0.18 12.73 36.37
N ARG A 31 -0.06 14.06 36.43
CA ARG A 31 0.99 14.79 35.69
C ARG A 31 2.35 14.55 36.35
N PRO A 32 3.40 14.19 35.57
CA PRO A 32 4.76 14.10 36.08
C PRO A 32 5.26 15.46 36.56
N GLN A 33 6.06 15.44 37.63
CA GLN A 33 6.68 16.64 38.16
C GLN A 33 7.78 17.14 37.21
N LYS A 34 7.95 18.46 37.16
CA LYS A 34 9.06 19.10 36.46
C LYS A 34 10.24 19.23 37.42
N ALA A 35 11.25 18.38 37.25
CA ALA A 35 12.53 18.54 37.92
C ALA A 35 13.48 19.28 36.96
N SER A 36 13.98 20.45 37.36
CA SER A 36 14.99 21.21 36.61
C SER A 36 14.63 21.43 35.13
N GLY A 37 13.40 21.86 34.86
CA GLY A 37 12.91 22.15 33.50
C GLY A 37 12.55 20.92 32.65
N ARG A 38 12.70 19.69 33.19
CA ARG A 38 12.37 18.44 32.49
C ARG A 38 11.32 17.64 33.25
N TYR A 39 10.46 16.94 32.53
CA TYR A 39 9.52 16.00 33.15
C TYR A 39 10.26 14.75 33.63
N ALA A 40 10.21 14.51 34.93
CA ALA A 40 10.61 13.26 35.55
C ALA A 40 9.36 12.37 35.64
N ILE A 41 9.34 11.30 34.85
CA ILE A 41 8.16 10.45 34.71
C ILE A 41 8.29 9.28 35.68
N ASN A 42 7.39 9.26 36.65
CA ASN A 42 7.22 8.18 37.62
C ASN A 42 6.31 7.10 37.04
N ALA A 43 6.28 5.91 37.64
CA ALA A 43 5.44 4.79 37.19
C ALA A 43 3.96 5.20 36.97
N ILE A 44 3.37 5.95 37.91
CA ILE A 44 1.98 6.42 37.80
C ILE A 44 1.75 7.27 36.54
N SER A 45 2.65 8.21 36.27
CA SER A 45 2.58 9.06 35.08
C SER A 45 2.91 8.31 33.80
N GLU A 46 3.76 7.28 33.86
CA GLU A 46 4.06 6.40 32.74
C GLU A 46 2.82 5.62 32.31
N ASP A 47 2.15 4.97 33.26
CA ASP A 47 0.91 4.22 33.01
C ASP A 47 -0.20 5.13 32.49
N ALA A 48 -0.26 6.37 32.99
CA ALA A 48 -1.18 7.38 32.49
C ALA A 48 -0.87 7.78 31.03
N ILE A 49 0.41 7.92 30.66
CA ILE A 49 0.81 8.22 29.27
C ILE A 49 0.49 7.03 28.35
N LYS A 50 0.79 5.81 28.79
CA LYS A 50 0.53 4.57 28.05
C LYS A 50 -0.97 4.36 27.84
N SER A 51 -1.80 4.47 28.87
CA SER A 51 -3.25 4.32 28.77
C SER A 51 -3.88 5.31 27.79
N VAL A 52 -3.47 6.58 27.79
CA VAL A 52 -3.96 7.58 26.83
C VAL A 52 -3.46 7.30 25.42
N PHE A 53 -2.24 6.79 25.26
CA PHE A 53 -1.69 6.45 23.96
C PHE A 53 -2.44 5.27 23.32
N TYR A 54 -2.59 4.16 24.05
CA TYR A 54 -3.27 2.96 23.58
C TYR A 54 -4.80 3.11 23.54
N GLY A 55 -5.39 3.97 24.36
CA GLY A 55 -6.84 4.25 24.34
C GLY A 55 -7.31 5.02 23.10
N ASN A 56 -6.40 5.54 22.28
CA ASN A 56 -6.74 6.21 21.02
C ASN A 56 -6.59 5.22 19.84
N PRO A 57 -7.69 4.84 19.16
CA PRO A 57 -7.68 3.82 18.11
C PRO A 57 -6.80 4.22 16.91
N ALA A 58 -6.55 5.51 16.69
CA ALA A 58 -5.66 6.00 15.63
C ALA A 58 -4.17 5.69 15.87
N ASN A 59 -3.78 5.30 17.09
CA ASN A 59 -2.41 4.92 17.42
C ASN A 59 -2.20 3.39 17.43
N GLN A 60 -3.27 2.60 17.51
CA GLN A 60 -3.19 1.13 17.47
C GLN A 60 -2.87 0.58 16.08
N SER A 61 -3.11 1.36 15.03
CA SER A 61 -2.93 0.94 13.63
C SER A 61 -1.57 1.30 13.02
N LYS A 62 -0.56 1.68 13.84
CA LYS A 62 0.76 2.10 13.33
C LYS A 62 1.83 1.01 13.38
N GLU A 63 1.49 -0.17 13.87
CA GLU A 63 2.27 -1.36 13.53
C GLU A 63 1.71 -1.88 12.20
N GLN A 64 2.50 -1.70 11.13
CA GLN A 64 2.28 -2.14 9.74
C GLN A 64 1.51 -1.19 8.79
N GLY A 65 2.29 -0.42 8.03
CA GLY A 65 2.16 -0.36 6.56
C GLY A 65 1.03 0.46 5.91
N ASN A 66 1.42 1.65 5.44
CA ASN A 66 1.00 2.28 4.16
C ASN A 66 -0.44 2.82 3.95
N ALA A 67 -0.46 4.10 3.54
CA ALA A 67 -1.39 4.79 2.66
C ALA A 67 -2.83 5.12 3.13
N SER A 68 -2.96 6.39 3.55
CA SER A 68 -3.87 7.42 3.00
C SER A 68 -5.40 7.33 3.16
N SER A 69 -5.93 8.45 3.67
CA SER A 69 -7.29 9.00 3.47
C SER A 69 -8.41 8.26 4.22
N VAL A 70 -9.33 8.89 4.95
CA VAL A 70 -10.05 10.13 4.64
C VAL A 70 -10.43 10.83 5.94
N LYS A 71 -10.18 12.14 5.94
CA LYS A 71 -10.69 13.14 6.87
C LYS A 71 -12.21 13.24 6.69
N LYS A 72 -13.00 12.95 7.72
CA LYS A 72 -14.38 13.42 7.80
C LYS A 72 -14.60 14.15 9.10
N ARG A 73 -14.70 15.48 8.97
CA ARG A 73 -15.27 16.37 9.97
C ARG A 73 -16.73 15.98 10.19
N GLN A 74 -17.15 15.93 11.44
CA GLN A 74 -18.49 16.36 11.83
C GLN A 74 -18.35 17.09 13.15
N GLU A 75 -18.52 18.40 13.02
CA GLU A 75 -18.77 19.35 14.09
C GLU A 75 -20.28 19.31 14.27
N ASP A 76 -20.79 18.81 15.39
CA ASP A 76 -22.12 19.20 15.87
C ASP A 76 -22.29 18.92 17.37
N ALA A 77 -22.99 19.85 18.00
CA ALA A 77 -23.67 19.78 19.29
C ALA A 77 -22.87 19.60 20.60
N THR A 78 -22.92 20.69 21.36
CA THR A 78 -22.70 20.90 22.78
C THR A 78 -23.59 20.06 23.71
N GLU A 79 -23.05 19.78 24.91
CA GLU A 79 -23.73 19.55 26.20
C GLU A 79 -24.64 18.31 26.36
N SER A 80 -24.13 17.31 27.09
CA SER A 80 -24.74 16.80 28.34
C SER A 80 -23.79 15.74 28.92
N GLU A 81 -23.15 16.06 30.04
CA GLU A 81 -23.52 15.52 31.35
C GLU A 81 -22.79 14.21 31.67
N SER A 82 -21.97 14.33 32.70
CA SER A 82 -21.40 13.26 33.50
C SER A 82 -22.46 12.25 33.94
N HIS A 83 -22.42 11.05 33.37
CA HIS A 83 -22.91 9.86 34.03
C HIS A 83 -21.80 8.80 34.04
N SER A 84 -21.13 8.69 35.19
CA SER A 84 -20.46 7.46 35.59
C SER A 84 -21.54 6.44 35.93
N GLU A 85 -22.18 5.87 34.91
CA GLU A 85 -22.94 4.64 35.08
C GLU A 85 -21.98 3.48 34.90
N THR A 86 -21.85 2.67 35.95
CA THR A 86 -21.26 1.35 35.90
C THR A 86 -22.00 0.54 34.84
N ALA A 87 -21.51 0.57 33.60
CA ALA A 87 -22.04 -0.24 32.51
C ALA A 87 -22.05 -1.69 32.97
N ASP A 88 -23.23 -2.31 32.93
CA ASP A 88 -23.44 -3.70 33.32
C ASP A 88 -22.40 -4.58 32.60
N PRO A 89 -21.50 -5.28 33.32
CA PRO A 89 -20.42 -6.05 32.71
C PRO A 89 -20.95 -7.07 31.69
N SER A 90 -22.18 -7.55 31.87
CA SER A 90 -22.85 -8.46 30.92
C SER A 90 -23.10 -7.82 29.55
N ALA A 91 -23.54 -6.56 29.51
CA ALA A 91 -23.79 -5.82 28.27
C ALA A 91 -22.48 -5.47 27.54
N VAL A 92 -21.41 -5.20 28.28
CA VAL A 92 -20.08 -4.97 27.69
C VAL A 92 -19.54 -6.26 27.07
N ILE A 93 -19.72 -7.40 27.75
CA ILE A 93 -19.29 -8.72 27.24
C ILE A 93 -20.06 -9.11 25.97
N SER A 94 -21.37 -8.81 25.88
CA SER A 94 -22.15 -9.11 24.68
C SER A 94 -21.68 -8.29 23.48
N VAL A 95 -21.49 -6.98 23.64
CA VAL A 95 -20.96 -6.10 22.59
C VAL A 95 -19.57 -6.55 22.13
N LEU A 96 -18.67 -6.88 23.07
CA LEU A 96 -17.35 -7.41 22.73
C LEU A 96 -17.41 -8.73 21.97
N LYS A 97 -18.33 -9.63 22.33
CA LYS A 97 -18.53 -10.90 21.64
C LYS A 97 -19.05 -10.69 20.21
N GLU A 98 -19.96 -9.76 20.01
CA GLU A 98 -20.45 -9.39 18.68
C GLU A 98 -19.35 -8.78 17.82
N GLN A 99 -18.55 -7.88 18.40
CA GLN A 99 -17.40 -7.28 17.72
C GLN A 99 -16.34 -8.33 17.34
N LEU A 100 -16.09 -9.31 18.22
CA LEU A 100 -15.22 -10.44 17.90
C LEU A 100 -15.75 -11.24 16.72
N LYS A 101 -17.04 -11.60 16.73
CA LYS A 101 -17.65 -12.34 15.61
C LYS A 101 -17.56 -11.56 14.30
N ALA A 102 -17.85 -10.26 14.33
CA ALA A 102 -17.75 -9.39 13.16
C ALA A 102 -16.31 -9.35 12.63
N SER A 103 -15.33 -9.21 13.53
CA SER A 103 -13.90 -9.20 13.17
C SER A 103 -13.44 -10.54 12.59
N THR A 104 -13.85 -11.66 13.18
CA THR A 104 -13.55 -13.01 12.66
C THR A 104 -14.17 -13.24 11.28
N SER A 105 -15.41 -12.81 11.07
CA SER A 105 -16.07 -12.90 9.77
C SER A 105 -15.39 -12.03 8.70
N GLN A 106 -14.86 -10.87 9.09
CA GLN A 106 -14.12 -10.02 8.17
C GLN A 106 -12.76 -10.63 7.81
N LEU A 107 -12.07 -11.26 8.78
CA LEU A 107 -10.83 -11.99 8.54
C LEU A 107 -11.03 -13.14 7.56
N SER A 108 -12.09 -13.94 7.73
CA SER A 108 -12.37 -15.06 6.82
C SER A 108 -12.65 -14.58 5.39
N ALA A 109 -13.40 -13.49 5.22
CA ALA A 109 -13.66 -12.91 3.90
C ALA A 109 -12.37 -12.37 3.24
N LYS A 110 -11.46 -11.77 4.03
CA LYS A 110 -10.16 -11.32 3.55
C LYS A 110 -9.27 -12.50 3.14
N ASP A 111 -9.30 -13.61 3.88
CA ASP A 111 -8.55 -14.83 3.55
C ASP A 111 -9.04 -15.47 2.25
N GLU A 112 -10.35 -15.47 2.01
CA GLU A 112 -10.94 -15.91 0.73
C GLU A 112 -10.46 -15.04 -0.43
N GLN A 113 -10.49 -13.71 -0.27
CA GLN A 113 -9.98 -12.79 -1.27
C GLN A 113 -8.48 -13.01 -1.57
N ILE A 114 -7.66 -13.30 -0.54
CA ILE A 114 -6.23 -13.62 -0.73
C ILE A 114 -6.06 -14.91 -1.55
N LYS A 115 -6.86 -15.94 -1.27
CA LYS A 115 -6.83 -17.19 -2.05
C LYS A 115 -7.17 -16.96 -3.52
N GLU A 116 -8.18 -16.13 -3.81
CA GLU A 116 -8.54 -15.77 -5.18
C GLU A 116 -7.42 -15.01 -5.89
N LEU A 117 -6.79 -14.04 -5.21
CA LEU A 117 -5.67 -13.28 -5.74
C LEU A 117 -4.45 -14.18 -6.02
N HIS A 118 -4.12 -15.10 -5.12
CA HIS A 118 -3.05 -16.08 -5.36
C HIS A 118 -3.37 -16.95 -6.58
N ARG A 119 -4.61 -17.46 -6.69
CA ARG A 119 -5.03 -18.25 -7.85
C ARG A 119 -4.93 -17.46 -9.16
N LEU A 120 -5.33 -16.18 -9.17
CA LEU A 120 -5.24 -15.34 -10.36
C LEU A 120 -3.78 -15.05 -10.73
N LEU A 121 -2.93 -14.80 -9.73
CA LEU A 121 -1.50 -14.60 -9.91
C LEU A 121 -0.86 -15.84 -10.54
N ASP A 122 -1.14 -17.04 -10.01
CA ASP A 122 -0.63 -18.30 -10.55
C ASP A 122 -1.04 -18.50 -12.01
N GLN A 123 -2.30 -18.22 -12.35
CA GLN A 123 -2.79 -18.28 -13.74
C GLN A 123 -2.04 -17.30 -14.64
N SER A 124 -1.81 -16.07 -14.18
CA SER A 124 -1.08 -15.06 -14.95
C SER A 124 0.38 -15.47 -15.20
N GLN A 125 1.06 -16.05 -14.20
CA GLN A 125 2.42 -16.55 -14.33
C GLN A 125 2.49 -17.73 -15.31
N GLN A 126 1.55 -18.67 -15.23
CA GLN A 126 1.46 -19.77 -16.19
C GLN A 126 1.27 -19.28 -17.62
N LEU A 127 0.35 -18.32 -17.83
CA LEU A 127 0.12 -17.73 -19.15
C LEU A 127 1.37 -17.00 -19.68
N GLN A 128 2.08 -16.29 -18.81
CA GLN A 128 3.33 -15.62 -19.17
C GLN A 128 4.40 -16.63 -19.59
N LEU A 129 4.61 -17.71 -18.83
CA LEU A 129 5.56 -18.77 -19.17
C LEU A 129 5.21 -19.44 -20.52
N MET A 130 3.92 -19.69 -20.77
CA MET A 130 3.46 -20.24 -22.05
C MET A 130 3.72 -19.27 -23.20
N ALA A 131 3.49 -17.98 -23.00
CA ALA A 131 3.75 -16.95 -24.00
C ALA A 131 5.26 -16.83 -24.30
N GLU A 132 6.11 -16.78 -23.27
CA GLU A 132 7.56 -16.75 -23.42
C GLU A 132 8.10 -17.99 -24.16
N HIS A 133 7.59 -19.18 -23.83
CA HIS A 133 7.99 -20.41 -24.53
C HIS A 133 7.59 -20.38 -26.01
N LYS A 134 6.38 -19.91 -26.34
CA LYS A 134 5.94 -19.74 -27.73
C LYS A 134 6.76 -18.71 -28.49
N LEU A 135 7.13 -17.60 -27.85
CA LEU A 135 8.00 -16.59 -28.47
C LEU A 135 9.38 -17.17 -28.78
N LYS A 136 10.00 -17.86 -27.82
CA LYS A 136 11.29 -18.55 -28.03
C LYS A 136 11.24 -19.56 -29.17
N GLN A 137 10.15 -20.33 -29.27
CA GLN A 137 9.93 -21.28 -30.37
C GLN A 137 9.73 -20.61 -31.73
N LEU A 138 9.28 -19.35 -31.79
CA LEU A 138 9.14 -18.59 -33.02
C LEU A 138 10.40 -17.78 -33.37
N GLU A 139 11.23 -17.46 -32.39
CA GLU A 139 12.54 -16.83 -32.57
C GLU A 139 13.60 -17.84 -33.05
N ALA A 140 13.60 -19.07 -32.51
CA ALA A 140 14.50 -20.15 -32.93
C ALA A 140 14.49 -20.44 -34.45
N PRO A 141 13.35 -20.59 -35.15
CA PRO A 141 13.32 -20.84 -36.59
C PRO A 141 13.76 -19.64 -37.44
N LYS A 142 13.82 -18.42 -36.87
CA LYS A 142 14.38 -17.24 -37.58
C LYS A 142 15.91 -17.23 -37.54
N ASN A 143 16.50 -17.60 -36.41
CA ASN A 143 17.97 -17.67 -36.29
C ASN A 143 18.58 -18.79 -37.14
N GLU A 144 17.88 -19.90 -37.37
CA GLU A 144 18.36 -20.98 -38.25
C GLU A 144 18.30 -20.59 -39.74
N LEU A 145 17.34 -19.75 -40.15
CA LEU A 145 17.23 -19.26 -41.54
C LEU A 145 18.22 -18.13 -41.85
N GLU A 146 18.58 -17.30 -40.86
CA GLU A 146 19.62 -16.27 -41.03
C GLU A 146 21.04 -16.86 -40.95
N SER A 147 21.25 -17.94 -40.20
CA SER A 147 22.56 -18.63 -40.12
C SER A 147 22.92 -19.45 -41.38
N ALA A 148 21.98 -19.65 -42.31
CA ALA A 148 22.21 -20.36 -43.58
C ALA A 148 22.46 -19.41 -44.78
N ALA A 149 22.44 -18.09 -44.56
CA ALA A 149 22.65 -17.09 -45.59
C ALA A 149 23.84 -16.17 -45.27
N GLU A 150 25.02 -16.75 -45.04
CA GLU A 150 26.28 -16.03 -45.21
C GLU A 150 26.86 -16.32 -46.61
N PRO A 151 26.81 -15.39 -47.58
CA PRO A 151 27.72 -15.41 -48.71
C PRO A 151 29.03 -14.75 -48.31
N THR A 152 30.10 -15.46 -48.64
CA THR A 152 31.49 -15.10 -48.46
C THR A 152 31.90 -13.82 -49.20
N ALA A 153 32.89 -13.15 -48.59
CA ALA A 153 33.92 -12.31 -49.20
C ALA A 153 33.58 -10.86 -49.60
N ASP A 154 34.05 -9.94 -48.75
CA ASP A 154 34.44 -8.58 -49.07
C ASP A 154 35.45 -8.51 -50.26
N LYS A 155 35.13 -7.75 -51.33
CA LYS A 155 36.10 -6.90 -52.06
C LYS A 155 35.47 -5.88 -53.02
N ILE A 156 35.33 -4.64 -52.53
CA ILE A 156 35.51 -3.30 -53.14
C ILE A 156 35.56 -3.17 -54.69
N HIS A 157 34.68 -2.35 -55.31
CA HIS A 157 35.01 -1.07 -56.01
C HIS A 157 33.84 -0.49 -56.84
N THR A 158 33.54 0.78 -56.56
CA THR A 158 33.18 1.89 -57.48
C THR A 158 31.96 1.76 -58.42
N ARG A 159 31.00 2.69 -58.28
CA ARG A 159 30.72 3.79 -59.24
C ARG A 159 29.24 4.20 -59.20
N SER A 160 28.98 5.39 -58.63
CA SER A 160 27.82 6.25 -58.92
C SER A 160 27.85 6.66 -60.41
N PRO A 161 26.72 6.85 -61.14
CA PRO A 161 25.72 7.90 -60.84
C PRO A 161 24.24 7.61 -61.24
N GLU A 162 23.38 8.56 -60.87
CA GLU A 162 22.11 8.96 -61.49
C GLU A 162 20.82 8.11 -61.33
N ALA A 163 19.82 8.75 -60.70
CA ALA A 163 18.37 8.52 -60.88
C ALA A 163 17.91 9.12 -62.24
N PRO A 164 16.66 8.96 -62.76
CA PRO A 164 15.41 8.50 -62.12
C PRO A 164 14.49 7.58 -62.99
N ARG A 165 13.42 7.01 -62.41
CA ARG A 165 12.01 7.01 -62.92
C ARG A 165 11.17 5.79 -62.48
N ALA A 166 10.01 6.15 -61.90
CA ALA A 166 8.67 5.56 -61.99
C ALA A 166 8.49 4.14 -62.56
N ALA A 167 7.93 3.24 -61.74
CA ALA A 167 6.80 2.37 -62.08
C ALA A 167 6.19 1.74 -60.81
N GLU A 168 4.97 2.16 -60.50
CA GLU A 168 3.83 1.37 -60.03
C GLU A 168 4.08 0.03 -59.30
N SER A 169 3.73 -0.03 -58.01
CA SER A 169 2.69 -0.97 -57.52
C SER A 169 2.39 -0.66 -56.05
N ALA A 170 1.14 -0.29 -55.80
CA ALA A 170 0.60 -0.14 -54.46
C ALA A 170 0.61 -1.49 -53.71
N PRO A 171 0.89 -1.51 -52.41
CA PRO A 171 0.27 -2.46 -51.52
C PRO A 171 -0.81 -1.73 -50.72
N GLU A 172 -2.03 -2.21 -50.89
CA GLU A 172 -3.21 -1.89 -50.11
C GLU A 172 -2.85 -1.62 -48.65
N GLN A 173 -3.15 -0.40 -48.21
CA GLN A 173 -3.10 -0.04 -46.80
C GLN A 173 -4.06 -0.96 -46.06
N ARG A 174 -3.52 -2.02 -45.44
CA ARG A 174 -4.25 -2.87 -44.51
C ARG A 174 -4.77 -1.96 -43.40
N LEU A 175 -6.01 -1.52 -43.54
CA LEU A 175 -6.62 -0.57 -42.62
C LEU A 175 -6.53 -1.16 -41.22
N SER A 176 -5.74 -0.48 -40.38
CA SER A 176 -5.26 -1.00 -39.11
C SER A 176 -6.44 -1.32 -38.20
N PHE A 177 -6.41 -2.52 -37.60
CA PHE A 177 -7.33 -3.05 -36.59
C PHE A 177 -7.80 -1.99 -35.56
N TRP A 178 -6.90 -1.09 -35.16
CA TRP A 178 -7.17 0.02 -34.24
C TRP A 178 -8.11 1.10 -34.77
N ARG A 179 -8.12 1.38 -36.08
CA ARG A 179 -9.16 2.26 -36.69
C ARG A 179 -10.55 1.63 -36.60
N ARG A 180 -10.67 0.31 -36.53
CA ARG A 180 -11.96 -0.39 -36.42
C ARG A 180 -12.47 -0.45 -34.97
N LEU A 181 -11.56 -0.49 -33.99
CA LEU A 181 -11.93 -0.53 -32.57
C LEU A 181 -12.17 0.85 -31.96
N PHE A 182 -11.44 1.87 -32.41
CA PHE A 182 -11.48 3.21 -31.79
C PHE A 182 -11.85 4.32 -32.77
N GLY A 183 -12.05 4.00 -34.05
CA GLY A 183 -12.37 4.97 -35.08
C GLY A 183 -13.86 5.13 -35.31
N ARG A 184 -14.46 6.05 -34.55
CA ARG A 184 -15.66 6.91 -34.81
C ARG A 184 -16.81 6.75 -33.80
N GLN A 185 -17.51 7.79 -33.32
CA GLN A 185 -17.44 9.29 -33.33
C GLN A 185 -18.21 9.78 -32.07
N LYS A 186 -18.08 11.01 -31.53
CA LYS A 186 -18.71 12.30 -31.94
C LYS A 186 -20.06 12.27 -32.67
#